data_AF-A0A7K0SIC5-F1
#
_entry.id   AF-A0A7K0SIC5-F1
#
_cell.length_a   1.000
_cell.length_b   1.000
_cell.length_c   1.000
_cell.angle_alpha   90.00
_cell.angle_beta   90.00
_cell.angle_gamma   90.00
#
_symmetry.space_group_name_H-M   'P 1'
#
loop_
_entity.id
_entity.type
_entity.pdbx_description
1 polymer ?
#
loop_
_entity_poly.entity_id
_entity_poly.type
_entity_poly.pdbx_seq_one_letter_code
_entity_poly.pdbx_strand_id
1 'polypeptide(L)' 'MEYNLADLWECVADTVPEREAFIFGALRLTYSDAENRINRLAHHLLESGVQPGDRVALYLFNG' A
#
# COMPACT_ATOMS: atom_id res chain seq x y z
N MET A 1 -13.32 -15.41 9.39
CA MET A 1 -12.80 -14.39 8.47
C MET A 1 -11.33 -14.68 8.30
N GLU A 2 -10.90 -14.97 7.08
CA GLU A 2 -9.48 -15.01 6.76
C GLU A 2 -9.10 -13.58 6.37
N TYR A 3 -8.30 -12.91 7.20
CA TYR A 3 -7.80 -11.58 6.90
C TYR A 3 -6.49 -11.70 6.13
N ASN A 4 -6.37 -10.92 5.05
CA ASN A 4 -5.11 -10.72 4.36
C ASN A 4 -4.44 -9.42 4.86
N LEU A 5 -3.23 -9.15 4.37
CA LEU A 5 -2.46 -7.99 4.80
C LEU A 5 -3.13 -6.65 4.45
N ALA A 6 -3.84 -6.57 3.32
CA ALA A 6 -4.58 -5.38 2.93
C ALA A 6 -5.71 -5.08 3.91
N ASP A 7 -6.47 -6.10 4.34
CA ASP A 7 -7.55 -5.91 5.32
C ASP A 7 -7.02 -5.32 6.65
N LEU A 8 -5.87 -5.84 7.13
CA LEU A 8 -5.22 -5.33 8.34
C LEU A 8 -4.69 -3.91 8.15
N TRP A 9 -4.17 -3.61 6.97
CA TRP A 9 -3.69 -2.28 6.63
C TRP A 9 -4.84 -1.26 6.58
N GLU A 10 -5.94 -1.58 5.89
CA GLU A 10 -7.14 -0.74 5.82
C GLU A 10 -7.69 -0.44 7.22
N CYS A 11 -7.79 -1.44 8.10
CA CYS A 11 -8.21 -1.25 9.48
C CYS A 11 -7.35 -0.21 10.22
N VAL A 12 -6.03 -0.25 10.05
CA VAL A 12 -5.11 0.71 10.68
C VAL A 12 -5.22 2.08 10.02
N ALA A 13 -5.26 2.13 8.68
CA ALA A 13 -5.34 3.37 7.93
C ALA A 13 -6.62 4.16 8.24
N ASP A 14 -7.75 3.46 8.40
CA ASP A 14 -9.03 4.07 8.82
C ASP A 14 -9.01 4.52 10.28
N THR A 15 -8.31 3.79 11.16
CA THR A 15 -8.27 4.10 12.60
C THR A 15 -7.35 5.28 12.92
N VAL A 16 -6.22 5.40 12.20
CA VAL A 16 -5.19 6.43 12.48
C VAL A 16 -4.67 7.12 11.21
N PRO A 17 -5.54 7.72 10.39
CA PRO A 17 -5.19 8.18 9.04
C PRO A 17 -4.09 9.23 9.01
N GLU A 18 -3.99 10.10 10.03
CA GLU A 18 -3.01 11.19 10.09
C GLU A 18 -1.65 10.78 10.70
N ARG A 19 -1.48 9.55 11.20
CA ARG A 19 -0.20 9.10 11.74
C ARG A 19 0.80 8.82 10.63
N GLU A 20 2.07 9.18 10.84
CA GLU A 20 3.16 8.84 9.91
C GLU A 20 3.33 7.32 9.81
N ALA A 21 3.17 6.77 8.60
CA ALA A 21 3.38 5.36 8.28
C ALA A 21 4.77 5.10 7.68
N PHE A 22 5.25 6.03 6.84
CA PHE A 22 6.55 5.94 6.19
C PHE A 22 7.38 7.20 6.39
N ILE A 23 8.67 6.98 6.66
CA ILE A 23 9.68 8.00 6.84
C ILE A 23 10.91 7.61 6.02
N PHE A 24 11.26 8.41 5.02
CA PHE A 24 12.48 8.22 4.23
C PHE A 24 13.16 9.56 3.94
N GLY A 25 14.28 9.82 4.62
CA GLY A 25 14.92 11.13 4.58
C GLY A 25 13.93 12.24 4.99
N ALA A 26 13.67 13.16 4.08
CA ALA A 26 12.69 14.25 4.28
C ALA A 26 11.24 13.85 3.92
N LEU A 27 11.03 12.71 3.23
CA LEU A 27 9.70 12.24 2.90
C LEU A 27 9.00 11.74 4.16
N ARG A 28 7.79 12.24 4.38
CA ARG A 28 6.84 11.78 5.40
C ARG A 28 5.53 11.47 4.71
N LEU A 29 4.99 10.28 4.96
CA LEU A 29 3.66 9.89 4.49
C LEU A 29 2.84 9.43 5.67
N THR A 30 1.62 9.95 5.78
CA THR A 30 0.64 9.43 6.72
C THR A 30 0.09 8.07 6.23
N TYR A 31 -0.64 7.37 7.09
CA TYR A 31 -1.38 6.17 6.66
C TYR A 31 -2.36 6.48 5.53
N SER A 32 -3.08 7.61 5.57
CA SER A 32 -3.98 8.01 4.49
C SER A 32 -3.25 8.37 3.19
N ASP A 33 -2.08 9.01 3.25
CA ASP A 33 -1.25 9.28 2.07
C ASP A 33 -0.74 7.99 1.43
N ALA A 34 -0.29 7.06 2.27
CA ALA A 34 0.20 5.75 1.84
C ALA A 34 -0.91 4.90 1.23
N GLU A 35 -2.08 4.83 1.87
CA GLU A 35 -3.26 4.12 1.39
C GLU A 35 -3.68 4.60 -0.01
N ASN A 36 -3.76 5.92 -0.20
CA ASN A 36 -4.07 6.51 -1.49
C ASN A 36 -3.04 6.13 -2.58
N ARG A 37 -1.76 6.01 -2.23
CA ARG A 37 -0.71 5.58 -3.18
C ARG A 37 -0.80 4.08 -3.49
N ILE A 38 -1.02 3.25 -2.47
CA ILE A 38 -1.18 1.80 -2.59
C ILE A 38 -2.37 1.49 -3.48
N ASN A 39 -3.53 2.11 -3.25
CA ASN A 39 -4.75 1.87 -4.03
C ASN A 39 -4.60 2.28 -5.50
N ARG A 40 -3.89 3.38 -5.79
CA ARG A 40 -3.60 3.75 -7.18
C ARG A 40 -2.70 2.72 -7.87
N LEU A 41 -1.69 2.20 -7.18
CA LEU A 41 -0.83 1.15 -7.74
C LEU A 41 -1.61 -0.16 -7.94
N ALA A 42 -2.43 -0.54 -6.96
CA ALA A 42 -3.26 -1.75 -7.05
C ALA A 42 -4.21 -1.69 -8.25
N HIS A 43 -4.95 -0.59 -8.43
CA HIS A 43 -5.82 -0.41 -9.60
C HIS A 43 -5.04 -0.48 -10.91
N HIS A 44 -3.88 0.15 -11.00
CA HIS A 44 -3.05 0.08 -12.20
C HIS A 44 -2.59 -1.36 -12.52
N LEU A 45 -2.22 -2.14 -11.50
CA LEU A 45 -1.84 -3.55 -11.68
C LEU A 45 -3.03 -4.40 -12.13
N LEU A 46 -4.22 -4.17 -11.56
CA LEU A 46 -5.45 -4.84 -11.97
C LEU A 46 -5.81 -4.52 -13.43
N GLU A 47 -5.75 -3.23 -13.82
CA GLU A 47 -5.97 -2.79 -15.19
C GLU A 47 -4.93 -3.35 -16.17
N SER A 48 -3.71 -3.61 -15.70
CA SER A 48 -2.65 -4.27 -16.46
C SER A 48 -2.81 -5.80 -16.55
N GLY A 49 -3.84 -6.36 -15.92
CA GLY A 49 -4.22 -7.77 -16.03
C GLY A 49 -3.69 -8.68 -14.92
N VAL A 50 -3.08 -8.14 -13.86
CA VAL A 50 -2.58 -8.95 -12.72
C VAL A 50 -3.75 -9.63 -11.99
N GLN A 51 -3.61 -10.92 -11.71
CA GLN A 51 -4.60 -11.76 -11.03
C GLN A 51 -4.04 -12.38 -9.73
N PRO A 52 -4.92 -12.87 -8.83
CA PRO A 52 -4.50 -13.66 -7.69
C PRO A 52 -3.64 -14.87 -8.12
N GLY A 53 -2.45 -14.99 -7.53
CA GLY A 53 -1.47 -16.03 -7.87
C GLY A 53 -0.39 -15.60 -8.86
N ASP A 54 -0.56 -14.46 -9.53
CA ASP A 54 0.48 -13.88 -10.38
C ASP A 54 1.66 -13.34 -9.57
N ARG A 55 2.78 -13.09 -10.26
CA ARG A 55 4.02 -12.59 -9.66
C ARG A 55 4.39 -11.25 -10.27
N VAL A 56 4.59 -10.25 -9.42
CA VAL A 56 5.06 -8.91 -9.82
C VAL A 56 6.49 -8.73 -9.34
N ALA A 57 7.43 -8.49 -10.27
CA ALA A 57 8.83 -8.25 -9.92
C ALA A 57 9.03 -6.82 -9.39
N LEU A 58 9.78 -6.68 -8.30
CA LEU A 58 10.21 -5.40 -7.76
C LEU A 58 11.71 -5.25 -7.98
N TYR A 59 12.11 -4.33 -8.88
CA TYR A 59 13.51 -3.99 -9.12
C TYR A 59 13.77 -2.55 -8.70
N LEU A 60 13.90 -2.37 -7.39
CA LEU A 60 14.03 -1.07 -6.73
C LEU A 60 15.06 -1.17 -5.61
N PHE A 61 15.68 -0.05 -5.25
CA PHE A 61 16.44 0.04 -4.01
C PHE A 61 15.49 0.18 -2.82
N ASN A 62 15.97 -0.16 -1.63
CA ASN A 62 15.30 0.29 -0.42
C ASN A 62 15.34 1.82 -0.41
N GLY A 63 14.15 2.42 -0.39
CA GLY A 63 13.99 3.80 0.05
C GLY A 63 13.74 3.81 1.54
#